data_AF-A0A803LI71-F1
#
_entry.id   AF-A0A803LI71-F1
#
_cell.length_a   1.000
_cell.length_b   1.000
_cell.length_c   1.000
_cell.angle_alpha   90.00
_cell.angle_beta   90.00
_cell.angle_gamma   90.00
#
_symmetry.space_group_name_H-M   'P 1'
#
loop_
_entity.id
_entity.type
_entity.pdbx_description
1 polymer ?
#
loop_
_entity_poly.entity_id
_entity_poly.type
_entity_poly.pdbx_seq_one_letter_code
_entity_poly.pdbx_strand_id
1 'polypeptide(L)'
;MSVQSSVYYSLRTNLPRVLMGFSDFGFDVRVYGDPRVFPGHQEVLAFLNDFATRFGIVELIRFNSEVVRVEPVGGRVDKWVVEWRRVENGGVKLEEEVFDAVVVCNGHCTVPRVANISGIEKWPGKQIHSHNYRVPEQFKDQVVVIIGNGASAYDISRDISAVAKEVHLSSRSPNAKFVKLDHCCNIWQHSAIYIAKENGTIEFEDGSSVEANSILHCTGYKYEFPFLNINGIVSVDDNRVGPLYKHVFPPALAPWLSFVGLPQKSSNDLLHDQILIFDMMELQSRWIARVLSRKVDLPSKEQMMADVQKYYQQMTILRRPKHLTHFLHNFEEYLDWLATQAETLSLEWRKEIYKETVKCLENREDGYRDDPGFTTSDEAAELKSVITGELPSGWEKALPTYTPESPGDATVINIMQTLACAGAPFPSIKGSTSHQEQARNAPTSAVYLGADEDPPMLQPCDVIPSQLEVENNTNLIKDPKSRKKPRGRPKGSRHETLAERI
;
A
#
# COMPACT_ATOMS: atom_id res chain seq x y z
N MET A 1 19.46 -9.64 2.55
CA MET A 1 18.12 -9.08 2.85
C MET A 1 18.02 -7.72 2.19
N SER A 2 16.94 -7.45 1.45
CA SER A 2 16.60 -6.10 1.00
C SER A 2 16.09 -5.25 2.16
N VAL A 3 16.26 -3.92 2.07
CA VAL A 3 15.68 -2.99 3.05
C VAL A 3 14.18 -2.93 2.81
N GLN A 4 13.37 -3.26 3.83
CA GLN A 4 11.90 -3.23 3.70
C GLN A 4 11.28 -1.85 3.98
N SER A 5 11.90 -1.07 4.87
CA SER A 5 11.32 0.20 5.31
C SER A 5 11.50 1.31 4.28
N SER A 6 10.39 1.98 3.96
CA SER A 6 10.32 3.25 3.22
C SER A 6 10.08 4.46 4.16
N VAL A 7 10.21 4.27 5.48
CA VAL A 7 10.00 5.32 6.48
C VAL A 7 11.24 6.20 6.62
N TYR A 8 11.01 7.51 6.77
CA TYR A 8 12.01 8.55 7.01
C TYR A 8 11.78 9.21 8.37
N TYR A 9 12.83 9.87 8.88
CA TYR A 9 12.96 10.28 10.28
C TYR A 9 11.86 11.24 10.77
N SER A 10 11.49 12.20 9.94
CA SER A 10 10.47 13.22 10.20
C SER A 10 9.04 12.77 9.93
N LEU A 11 8.82 11.53 9.45
CA LEU A 11 7.50 11.05 9.03
C LEU A 11 6.48 11.13 10.17
N ARG A 12 5.44 11.93 9.95
CA ARG A 12 4.19 11.94 10.71
C ARG A 12 3.11 11.21 9.95
N THR A 13 2.14 10.64 10.65
CA THR A 13 0.97 10.03 10.02
C THR A 13 0.28 11.03 9.08
N ASN A 14 -0.24 10.53 7.97
CA ASN A 14 -1.08 11.28 7.04
C ASN A 14 -2.58 11.20 7.39
N LEU A 15 -2.92 10.37 8.37
CA LEU A 15 -4.26 10.21 8.95
C LEU A 15 -4.23 10.51 10.45
N PRO A 16 -5.34 11.00 11.03
CA PRO A 16 -5.46 11.17 12.47
C PRO A 16 -5.43 9.80 13.18
N ARG A 17 -4.80 9.74 14.36
CA ARG A 17 -4.56 8.51 15.13
C ARG A 17 -5.82 7.66 15.37
N VAL A 18 -6.98 8.31 15.50
CA VAL A 18 -8.30 7.66 15.69
C VAL A 18 -8.70 6.73 14.53
N LEU A 19 -8.18 6.97 13.32
CA LEU A 19 -8.39 6.13 12.13
C LEU A 19 -7.34 5.01 11.96
N MET A 20 -6.37 4.94 12.88
CA MET A 20 -5.24 4.01 12.83
C MET A 20 -5.22 3.04 14.03
N GLY A 21 -6.38 2.83 14.68
CA GLY A 21 -6.57 1.81 15.71
C GLY A 21 -7.42 0.63 15.23
N PHE A 22 -7.37 -0.49 15.96
CA PHE A 22 -8.23 -1.66 15.72
C PHE A 22 -9.56 -1.53 16.47
N SER A 23 -10.60 -2.26 16.07
CA SER A 23 -11.94 -2.15 16.66
C SER A 23 -12.01 -2.54 18.14
N ASP A 24 -11.12 -3.45 18.58
CA ASP A 24 -10.95 -3.89 19.98
C ASP A 24 -9.73 -3.26 20.68
N PHE A 25 -8.96 -2.42 19.97
CA PHE A 25 -7.74 -1.81 20.46
C PHE A 25 -7.50 -0.43 19.83
N GLY A 26 -8.17 0.59 20.39
CA GLY A 26 -8.07 1.99 19.95
C GLY A 26 -6.69 2.61 20.18
N PHE A 27 -6.29 3.48 19.24
CA PHE A 27 -5.03 4.26 19.25
C PHE A 27 -5.24 5.73 19.66
N ASP A 28 -6.50 6.17 19.69
CA ASP A 28 -6.99 7.46 20.17
C ASP A 28 -6.82 7.63 21.68
N VAL A 29 -7.11 6.58 22.47
CA VAL A 29 -7.02 6.61 23.94
C VAL A 29 -5.62 6.29 24.49
N ARG A 30 -4.62 6.08 23.63
CA ARG A 30 -3.27 5.63 24.01
C ARG A 30 -2.22 6.62 23.54
N VAL A 31 -1.27 6.98 24.41
CA VAL A 31 -0.13 7.85 24.09
C VAL A 31 1.17 7.24 24.61
N TYR A 32 2.19 7.15 23.75
CA TYR A 32 3.47 6.49 24.01
C TYR A 32 4.66 7.47 24.02
N GLY A 33 4.41 8.74 23.73
CA GLY A 33 5.38 9.82 23.75
C GLY A 33 4.94 11.03 22.92
N ASP A 34 4.15 10.79 21.88
CA ASP A 34 3.64 11.82 20.97
C ASP A 34 2.10 11.96 21.08
N PRO A 35 1.59 12.99 21.79
CA PRO A 35 0.15 13.19 21.99
C PRO A 35 -0.57 13.80 20.78
N ARG A 36 0.13 14.10 19.67
CA ARG A 36 -0.48 14.78 18.51
C ARG A 36 -1.56 13.92 17.86
N VAL A 37 -2.53 14.59 17.22
CA VAL A 37 -3.57 13.94 16.39
C VAL A 37 -2.93 13.21 15.20
N PHE A 38 -1.89 13.83 14.60
CA PHE A 38 -1.05 13.23 13.58
C PHE A 38 0.38 13.01 14.14
N PRO A 39 0.62 11.92 14.87
CA PRO A 39 1.89 11.69 15.56
C PRO A 39 3.00 11.20 14.60
N GLY A 40 4.23 11.15 15.10
CA GLY A 40 5.39 10.56 14.42
C GLY A 40 5.27 9.05 14.28
N HIS A 41 5.97 8.48 13.29
CA HIS A 41 5.94 7.03 13.00
C HIS A 41 6.35 6.13 14.18
N GLN A 42 7.10 6.66 15.15
CA GLN A 42 7.55 5.97 16.36
C GLN A 42 6.38 5.67 17.32
N GLU A 43 5.39 6.56 17.39
CA GLU A 43 4.17 6.39 18.19
C GLU A 43 3.32 5.22 17.65
N VAL A 44 3.21 5.11 16.32
CA VAL A 44 2.52 4.00 15.65
C VAL A 44 3.23 2.66 15.89
N LEU A 45 4.58 2.65 15.89
CA LEU A 45 5.37 1.47 16.23
C LEU A 45 5.14 1.04 17.69
N ALA A 46 5.10 1.99 18.63
CA ALA A 46 4.82 1.70 20.03
C ALA A 46 3.40 1.12 20.22
N PHE A 47 2.40 1.69 19.54
CA PHE A 47 1.03 1.17 19.49
C PHE A 47 0.94 -0.27 18.97
N LEU A 48 1.60 -0.56 17.83
CA LEU A 48 1.61 -1.91 17.25
C LEU A 48 2.34 -2.93 18.14
N ASN A 49 3.39 -2.51 18.84
CA ASN A 49 4.09 -3.36 19.81
C ASN A 49 3.25 -3.63 21.07
N ASP A 50 2.51 -2.64 21.58
CA ASP A 50 1.57 -2.81 22.70
C ASP A 50 0.43 -3.77 22.29
N PHE A 51 -0.16 -3.60 21.10
CA PHE A 51 -1.14 -4.55 20.54
C PHE A 51 -0.57 -5.98 20.47
N ALA A 52 0.58 -6.16 19.82
CA ALA A 52 1.18 -7.47 19.64
C ALA A 52 1.53 -8.15 20.99
N THR A 53 1.95 -7.37 21.99
CA THR A 53 2.25 -7.86 23.34
C THR A 53 0.96 -8.21 24.09
N ARG A 54 -0.04 -7.33 24.06
CA ARG A 54 -1.32 -7.46 24.79
C ARG A 54 -2.09 -8.73 24.43
N PHE A 55 -1.97 -9.17 23.17
CA PHE A 55 -2.64 -10.34 22.61
C PHE A 55 -1.70 -11.55 22.40
N GLY A 56 -0.45 -11.51 22.89
CA GLY A 56 0.50 -12.63 22.81
C GLY A 56 1.01 -12.96 21.39
N ILE A 57 0.76 -12.08 20.41
CA ILE A 57 1.08 -12.30 18.98
C ILE A 57 2.60 -12.40 18.79
N VAL A 58 3.40 -11.72 19.63
CA VAL A 58 4.88 -11.77 19.58
C VAL A 58 5.41 -13.21 19.66
N GLU A 59 4.78 -14.08 20.45
CA GLU A 59 5.19 -15.48 20.62
C GLU A 59 4.94 -16.34 19.37
N LEU A 60 4.06 -15.88 18.47
CA LEU A 60 3.74 -16.54 17.19
C LEU A 60 4.68 -16.08 16.06
N ILE A 61 5.46 -15.01 16.24
CA ILE A 61 6.28 -14.42 15.18
C ILE A 61 7.71 -14.96 15.21
N ARG A 62 8.12 -15.57 14.08
CA ARG A 62 9.52 -15.95 13.82
C ARG A 62 10.28 -14.76 13.21
N PHE A 63 10.81 -13.87 14.04
CA PHE A 63 11.69 -12.77 13.59
C PHE A 63 12.96 -13.28 12.89
N ASN A 64 13.65 -12.40 12.16
CA ASN A 64 14.88 -12.69 11.40
C ASN A 64 14.78 -13.90 10.44
N SER A 65 13.57 -14.22 9.99
CA SER A 65 13.24 -15.37 9.14
C SER A 65 12.67 -14.86 7.81
N GLU A 66 13.49 -14.79 6.77
CA GLU A 66 13.08 -14.30 5.45
C GLU A 66 12.49 -15.46 4.63
N VAL A 67 11.19 -15.40 4.32
CA VAL A 67 10.52 -16.41 3.48
C VAL A 67 11.07 -16.33 2.04
N VAL A 68 11.53 -17.47 1.52
CA VAL A 68 12.18 -17.59 0.21
C VAL A 68 11.45 -18.51 -0.76
N ARG A 69 10.65 -19.49 -0.28
CA ARG A 69 9.78 -20.32 -1.11
C ARG A 69 8.45 -20.58 -0.41
N VAL A 70 7.36 -20.51 -1.16
CA VAL A 70 6.00 -20.91 -0.79
C VAL A 70 5.39 -21.62 -1.97
N GLU A 71 5.08 -22.92 -1.84
CA GLU A 71 4.50 -23.71 -2.93
C GLU A 71 3.57 -24.84 -2.44
N PRO A 72 2.64 -25.32 -3.29
CA PRO A 72 1.69 -26.38 -2.92
C PRO A 72 2.35 -27.77 -2.94
N VAL A 73 2.22 -28.52 -1.85
CA VAL A 73 2.89 -29.83 -1.67
C VAL A 73 2.27 -30.88 -2.59
N GLY A 74 3.07 -31.39 -3.55
CA GLY A 74 2.64 -32.47 -4.45
C GLY A 74 1.42 -32.11 -5.31
N GLY A 75 1.23 -30.83 -5.63
CA GLY A 75 0.07 -30.33 -6.39
C GLY A 75 -1.24 -30.26 -5.58
N ARG A 76 -1.21 -30.53 -4.27
CA ARG A 76 -2.35 -30.32 -3.37
C ARG A 76 -2.50 -28.84 -3.06
N VAL A 77 -3.74 -28.34 -3.07
CA VAL A 77 -4.03 -26.94 -2.69
C VAL A 77 -4.15 -26.73 -1.17
N ASP A 78 -4.34 -27.79 -0.39
CA ASP A 78 -4.59 -27.78 1.06
C ASP A 78 -3.34 -28.07 1.92
N LYS A 79 -2.16 -28.10 1.29
CA LYS A 79 -0.86 -28.24 1.96
C LYS A 79 0.19 -27.40 1.24
N TRP A 80 0.92 -26.60 2.00
CA TRP A 80 1.87 -25.61 1.53
C TRP A 80 3.21 -25.79 2.23
N VAL A 81 4.29 -25.99 1.49
CA VAL A 81 5.63 -25.89 2.06
C VAL A 81 6.03 -24.42 2.05
N VAL A 82 6.50 -23.94 3.20
CA VAL A 82 7.05 -22.60 3.39
C VAL A 82 8.50 -22.76 3.82
N GLU A 83 9.43 -22.29 3.00
CA GLU A 83 10.87 -22.26 3.27
C GLU A 83 11.29 -20.84 3.64
N TRP A 84 12.06 -20.69 4.71
CA TRP A 84 12.67 -19.43 5.11
C TRP A 84 14.16 -19.58 5.37
N ARG A 85 14.89 -18.47 5.20
CA ARG A 85 16.30 -18.37 5.56
C ARG A 85 16.52 -17.53 6.82
N ARG A 86 17.51 -17.94 7.62
CA ARG A 86 18.04 -17.20 8.77
C ARG A 86 19.53 -16.96 8.59
N VAL A 87 20.02 -15.86 9.15
CA VAL A 87 21.46 -15.59 9.27
C VAL A 87 21.88 -15.91 10.70
N GLU A 88 22.66 -16.97 10.87
CA GLU A 88 23.12 -17.47 12.18
C GLU A 88 24.63 -17.71 12.13
N ASN A 89 25.39 -17.17 13.08
CA ASN A 89 26.85 -17.37 13.20
C ASN A 89 27.67 -17.06 11.93
N GLY A 90 27.20 -16.13 11.08
CA GLY A 90 27.83 -15.78 9.81
C GLY A 90 27.49 -16.72 8.64
N GLY A 91 26.72 -17.78 8.88
CA GLY A 91 26.16 -18.65 7.85
C GLY A 91 24.69 -18.34 7.54
N VAL A 92 24.20 -18.92 6.43
CA VAL A 92 22.76 -18.92 6.09
C VAL A 92 22.21 -20.32 6.37
N LYS A 93 21.17 -20.39 7.20
CA LYS A 93 20.41 -21.62 7.47
C LYS A 93 19.08 -21.56 6.74
N LEU A 94 18.76 -22.60 5.97
CA LEU A 94 17.44 -22.81 5.39
C LEU A 94 16.64 -23.77 6.30
N GLU A 95 15.38 -23.45 6.50
CA GLU A 95 14.41 -24.25 7.25
C GLU A 95 13.08 -24.24 6.48
N GLU A 96 12.34 -25.34 6.53
CA GLU A 96 11.01 -25.43 5.91
C GLU A 96 10.00 -26.14 6.82
N GLU A 97 8.72 -25.81 6.65
CA GLU A 97 7.60 -26.41 7.38
C GLU A 97 6.36 -26.45 6.48
N VAL A 98 5.45 -27.40 6.75
CA VAL A 98 4.22 -27.59 5.97
C VAL A 98 3.01 -27.06 6.73
N PHE A 99 2.28 -26.14 6.09
CA PHE A 99 1.08 -25.49 6.61
C PHE A 99 -0.15 -25.89 5.82
N ASP A 100 -1.33 -25.86 6.43
CA ASP A 100 -2.62 -26.06 5.74
C ASP A 100 -3.00 -24.86 4.87
N ALA A 101 -2.68 -23.64 5.31
CA ALA A 101 -2.99 -22.40 4.61
C ALA A 101 -1.86 -21.37 4.75
N VAL A 102 -1.78 -20.44 3.79
CA VAL A 102 -0.86 -19.30 3.77
C VAL A 102 -1.64 -18.01 3.57
N VAL A 103 -1.35 -17.02 4.42
CA VAL A 103 -1.86 -15.64 4.32
C VAL A 103 -0.69 -14.73 3.98
N VAL A 104 -0.75 -14.07 2.82
CA VAL A 104 0.34 -13.25 2.29
C VAL A 104 0.18 -11.80 2.76
N CYS A 105 1.08 -11.38 3.66
CA CYS A 105 1.06 -10.07 4.33
C CYS A 105 2.39 -9.30 4.15
N ASN A 106 3.18 -9.56 3.10
CA ASN A 106 4.52 -8.97 2.93
C ASN A 106 4.53 -7.48 2.52
N GLY A 107 3.36 -6.84 2.40
CA GLY A 107 3.22 -5.46 1.96
C GLY A 107 3.57 -5.24 0.49
N HIS A 108 3.50 -3.99 0.06
CA HIS A 108 3.73 -3.61 -1.34
C HIS A 108 4.40 -2.23 -1.51
N CYS A 109 4.95 -1.67 -0.43
CA CYS A 109 5.60 -0.35 -0.40
C CYS A 109 7.14 -0.45 -0.29
N THR A 110 7.72 -1.52 -0.86
CA THR A 110 9.16 -1.80 -0.83
C THR A 110 9.81 -1.64 -2.21
N VAL A 111 9.29 -2.32 -3.23
CA VAL A 111 9.93 -2.43 -4.55
C VAL A 111 9.69 -1.17 -5.39
N PRO A 112 10.71 -0.35 -5.70
CA PRO A 112 10.52 0.94 -6.36
C PRO A 112 9.94 0.85 -7.78
N ARG A 113 9.08 1.81 -8.13
CA ARG A 113 8.77 2.16 -9.53
C ARG A 113 9.56 3.41 -9.89
N VAL A 114 10.56 3.29 -10.76
CA VAL A 114 11.34 4.42 -11.28
C VAL A 114 10.70 4.95 -12.57
N ALA A 115 10.67 6.27 -12.76
CA ALA A 115 10.20 6.87 -14.01
C ALA A 115 11.19 6.64 -15.16
N ASN A 116 10.67 6.33 -16.35
CA ASN A 116 11.48 6.40 -17.57
C ASN A 116 11.50 7.85 -18.07
N ILE A 117 12.68 8.40 -18.33
CA ILE A 117 12.90 9.81 -18.67
C ILE A 117 13.87 9.86 -19.85
N SER A 118 13.51 10.55 -20.93
CA SER A 118 14.37 10.69 -22.11
C SER A 118 15.69 11.39 -21.76
N GLY A 119 16.84 10.83 -22.16
CA GLY A 119 18.16 11.45 -21.97
C GLY A 119 18.77 11.28 -20.57
N ILE A 120 18.07 10.59 -19.65
CA ILE A 120 18.48 10.48 -18.24
C ILE A 120 19.81 9.77 -18.05
N GLU A 121 20.13 8.81 -18.93
CA GLU A 121 21.41 8.11 -19.04
C GLU A 121 22.63 9.04 -19.27
N LYS A 122 22.40 10.28 -19.71
CA LYS A 122 23.45 11.30 -19.89
C LYS A 122 23.36 12.45 -18.89
N TRP A 123 22.29 12.52 -18.10
CA TRP A 123 22.07 13.62 -17.18
C TRP A 123 23.01 13.48 -15.96
N PRO A 124 23.80 14.52 -15.61
CA PRO A 124 24.89 14.40 -14.63
C PRO A 124 24.44 14.41 -13.16
N GLY A 125 23.16 14.64 -12.88
CA GLY A 125 22.62 14.74 -11.52
C GLY A 125 22.34 13.39 -10.86
N LYS A 126 21.99 13.43 -9.57
CA LYS A 126 21.71 12.22 -8.77
C LYS A 126 20.26 11.78 -8.91
N GLN A 127 20.03 10.47 -8.89
CA GLN A 127 18.67 9.90 -8.83
C GLN A 127 18.47 9.10 -7.55
N ILE A 128 17.31 9.26 -6.93
CA ILE A 128 16.90 8.53 -5.72
C ILE A 128 15.39 8.25 -5.77
N HIS A 129 14.93 7.14 -5.21
CA HIS A 129 13.51 6.86 -5.04
C HIS A 129 13.08 7.15 -3.59
N SER A 130 11.81 7.51 -3.36
CA SER A 130 11.28 7.78 -2.00
C SER A 130 11.53 6.64 -1.01
N HIS A 131 11.57 5.39 -1.48
CA HIS A 131 12.01 4.21 -0.72
C HIS A 131 13.34 4.39 0.03
N ASN A 132 14.31 5.10 -0.58
CA ASN A 132 15.65 5.34 -0.05
C ASN A 132 15.76 6.69 0.69
N TYR A 133 14.69 7.50 0.71
CA TYR A 133 14.66 8.76 1.44
C TYR A 133 14.67 8.51 2.95
N ARG A 134 15.42 9.30 3.72
CA ARG A 134 15.60 9.10 5.17
C ARG A 134 15.60 10.39 5.99
N VAL A 135 16.32 11.40 5.52
CA VAL A 135 16.48 12.71 6.17
C VAL A 135 16.63 13.80 5.10
N PRO A 136 16.20 15.06 5.35
CA PRO A 136 16.20 16.12 4.35
C PRO A 136 17.59 16.69 4.03
N GLU A 137 18.55 16.64 4.97
CA GLU A 137 19.85 17.32 4.86
C GLU A 137 20.68 16.89 3.64
N GLN A 138 20.43 15.71 3.08
CA GLN A 138 21.06 15.24 1.84
C GLN A 138 20.75 16.12 0.62
N PHE A 139 19.69 16.93 0.69
CA PHE A 139 19.24 17.87 -0.35
C PHE A 139 19.56 19.33 0.00
N LYS A 140 20.31 19.58 1.07
CA LYS A 140 20.65 20.92 1.50
C LYS A 140 21.29 21.73 0.37
N ASP A 141 20.81 22.96 0.19
CA ASP A 141 21.26 23.93 -0.82
C ASP A 141 21.14 23.47 -2.30
N GLN A 142 20.42 22.36 -2.57
CA GLN A 142 20.22 21.81 -3.93
C GLN A 142 18.92 22.28 -4.59
N VAL A 143 18.91 22.27 -5.92
CA VAL A 143 17.70 22.28 -6.75
C VAL A 143 17.27 20.83 -6.99
N VAL A 144 16.06 20.46 -6.56
CA VAL A 144 15.56 19.08 -6.56
C VAL A 144 14.27 18.97 -7.38
N VAL A 145 14.21 18.03 -8.33
CA VAL A 145 12.99 17.69 -9.07
C VAL A 145 12.35 16.45 -8.45
N ILE A 146 11.10 16.54 -8.00
CA ILE A 146 10.33 15.41 -7.46
C ILE A 146 9.34 14.94 -8.51
N ILE A 147 9.37 13.65 -8.86
CA ILE A 147 8.44 13.07 -9.85
C ILE A 147 7.31 12.34 -9.12
N GLY A 148 6.08 12.85 -9.22
CA GLY A 148 4.90 12.24 -8.63
C GLY A 148 3.90 13.26 -8.10
N ASN A 149 2.69 12.79 -7.78
CA ASN A 149 1.62 13.58 -7.14
C ASN A 149 0.90 12.79 -6.03
N GLY A 150 1.49 11.69 -5.55
CA GLY A 150 0.95 10.88 -4.47
C GLY A 150 1.45 11.33 -3.09
N ALA A 151 1.05 10.62 -2.04
CA ALA A 151 1.38 10.96 -0.65
C ALA A 151 2.89 11.22 -0.41
N SER A 152 3.80 10.41 -0.97
CA SER A 152 5.25 10.64 -0.82
C SER A 152 5.73 11.92 -1.51
N ALA A 153 5.15 12.32 -2.65
CA ALA A 153 5.54 13.56 -3.32
C ALA A 153 5.10 14.77 -2.51
N TYR A 154 3.86 14.74 -2.00
CA TYR A 154 3.33 15.77 -1.11
C TYR A 154 4.18 15.91 0.17
N ASP A 155 4.49 14.81 0.86
CA ASP A 155 5.12 14.90 2.18
C ASP A 155 6.62 15.21 2.10
N ILE A 156 7.35 14.52 1.20
CA ILE A 156 8.80 14.70 1.06
C ILE A 156 9.13 16.09 0.49
N SER A 157 8.30 16.66 -0.39
CA SER A 157 8.55 18.02 -0.92
C SER A 157 8.57 19.09 0.18
N ARG A 158 7.71 18.96 1.20
CA ARG A 158 7.63 19.84 2.37
C ARG A 158 8.75 19.58 3.37
N ASP A 159 9.14 18.33 3.53
CA ASP A 159 10.23 17.94 4.43
C ASP A 159 11.59 18.45 3.91
N ILE A 160 11.83 18.39 2.60
CA ILE A 160 13.07 18.91 2.00
C ILE A 160 13.05 20.41 1.74
N SER A 161 11.88 21.06 1.60
CA SER A 161 11.81 22.51 1.31
C SER A 161 12.43 23.38 2.42
N ALA A 162 12.50 22.86 3.65
CA ALA A 162 13.18 23.50 4.78
C ALA A 162 14.71 23.62 4.62
N VAL A 163 15.34 22.84 3.71
CA VAL A 163 16.81 22.83 3.51
C VAL A 163 17.25 22.94 2.04
N ALA A 164 16.40 22.55 1.09
CA ALA A 164 16.68 22.64 -0.33
C ALA A 164 16.62 24.10 -0.81
N LYS A 165 17.40 24.42 -1.85
CA LYS A 165 17.35 25.74 -2.49
C LYS A 165 16.02 25.93 -3.21
N GLU A 166 15.64 24.96 -4.05
CA GLU A 166 14.42 24.98 -4.87
C GLU A 166 13.88 23.54 -5.04
N VAL A 167 12.56 23.36 -5.01
CA VAL A 167 11.88 22.07 -5.15
C VAL A 167 10.85 22.13 -6.28
N HIS A 168 10.97 21.24 -7.25
CA HIS A 168 10.14 21.23 -8.47
C HIS A 168 9.34 19.92 -8.56
N LEU A 169 8.07 19.97 -8.20
CA LEU A 169 7.12 18.87 -8.37
C LEU A 169 6.74 18.74 -9.84
N SER A 170 6.93 17.55 -10.43
CA SER A 170 6.53 17.21 -11.79
C SER A 170 5.55 16.05 -11.77
N SER A 171 4.42 16.18 -12.49
CA SER A 171 3.45 15.10 -12.62
C SER A 171 2.83 15.01 -14.01
N ARG A 172 2.35 13.82 -14.35
CA ARG A 172 1.60 13.54 -15.60
C ARG A 172 0.11 13.90 -15.49
N SER A 173 -0.29 14.63 -14.45
CA SER A 173 -1.68 15.07 -14.30
C SER A 173 -1.99 16.14 -15.35
N PRO A 174 -3.10 16.04 -16.10
CA PRO A 174 -3.46 17.06 -17.11
C PRO A 174 -3.75 18.44 -16.50
N ASN A 175 -3.92 18.53 -15.18
CA ASN A 175 -4.10 19.77 -14.44
C ASN A 175 -2.77 20.35 -13.90
N ALA A 176 -1.65 19.63 -14.00
CA ALA A 176 -0.36 20.11 -13.56
C ALA A 176 0.17 21.18 -14.54
N LYS A 177 0.25 22.41 -14.06
CA LYS A 177 0.74 23.58 -14.79
C LYS A 177 1.89 24.22 -14.02
N PHE A 178 2.73 24.98 -14.72
CA PHE A 178 3.75 25.79 -14.07
C PHE A 178 3.13 26.83 -13.13
N VAL A 179 3.22 26.57 -11.82
CA VAL A 179 2.69 27.42 -10.75
C VAL A 179 3.64 27.34 -9.56
N LYS A 180 4.02 28.50 -8.99
CA LYS A 180 4.68 28.55 -7.69
C LYS A 180 3.63 28.38 -6.59
N LEU A 181 3.88 27.53 -5.60
CA LEU A 181 2.94 27.38 -4.48
C LEU A 181 3.05 28.60 -3.55
N ASP A 182 1.92 29.23 -3.24
CA ASP A 182 1.88 30.53 -2.56
C ASP A 182 2.41 30.48 -1.12
N HIS A 183 2.26 29.34 -0.44
CA HIS A 183 2.60 29.17 0.98
C HIS A 183 3.97 28.50 1.22
N CYS A 184 4.52 27.82 0.22
CA CYS A 184 5.83 27.17 0.28
C CYS A 184 6.81 27.90 -0.65
N CYS A 185 7.57 28.84 -0.08
CA CYS A 185 8.26 29.90 -0.84
C CYS A 185 9.34 29.43 -1.84
N ASN A 186 9.70 28.15 -1.83
CA ASN A 186 10.65 27.48 -2.73
C ASN A 186 10.10 26.17 -3.35
N ILE A 187 8.77 26.01 -3.47
CA ILE A 187 8.16 24.89 -4.21
C ILE A 187 7.43 25.38 -5.47
N TRP A 188 7.69 24.72 -6.59
CA TRP A 188 7.03 24.91 -7.88
C TRP A 188 6.39 23.60 -8.37
N GLN A 189 5.19 23.70 -8.93
CA GLN A 189 4.57 22.63 -9.71
C GLN A 189 4.90 22.82 -11.20
N HIS A 190 5.13 21.72 -11.91
CA HIS A 190 5.37 21.62 -13.35
C HIS A 190 4.53 20.48 -13.95
N SER A 191 4.39 20.45 -15.27
CA SER A 191 3.91 19.28 -16.01
C SER A 191 4.94 18.13 -15.99
N ALA A 192 4.77 17.11 -16.84
CA ALA A 192 5.71 15.99 -16.88
C ALA A 192 7.08 16.40 -17.46
N ILE A 193 8.14 15.71 -17.05
CA ILE A 193 9.47 15.87 -17.65
C ILE A 193 9.43 15.42 -19.11
N TYR A 194 9.84 16.31 -20.01
CA TYR A 194 10.00 16.05 -21.43
C TYR A 194 11.36 15.40 -21.74
N ILE A 195 12.44 15.98 -21.21
CA ILE A 195 13.82 15.49 -21.40
C ILE A 195 14.75 15.92 -20.26
N ALA A 196 15.70 15.06 -19.92
CA ALA A 196 16.86 15.37 -19.09
C ALA A 196 18.11 15.54 -19.99
N LYS A 197 18.83 16.65 -19.86
CA LYS A 197 19.94 17.03 -20.75
C LYS A 197 21.31 16.83 -20.12
N GLU A 198 22.30 16.55 -20.97
CA GLU A 198 23.70 16.30 -20.58
C GLU A 198 24.36 17.49 -19.85
N ASN A 199 23.84 18.70 -20.02
CA ASN A 199 24.29 19.90 -19.29
C ASN A 199 23.68 20.06 -17.88
N GLY A 200 22.83 19.12 -17.41
CA GLY A 200 22.13 19.21 -16.12
C GLY A 200 20.71 19.78 -16.17
N THR A 201 20.27 20.36 -17.29
CA THR A 201 18.92 20.91 -17.43
C THR A 201 17.85 19.81 -17.53
N ILE A 202 16.76 19.97 -16.79
CA ILE A 202 15.51 19.24 -16.95
C ILE A 202 14.51 20.17 -17.64
N GLU A 203 13.88 19.71 -18.72
CA GLU A 203 12.79 20.44 -19.40
C GLU A 203 11.47 19.71 -19.22
N PHE A 204 10.39 20.47 -19.06
CA PHE A 204 9.04 19.97 -18.84
C PHE A 204 8.15 20.18 -20.08
N GLU A 205 7.07 19.41 -20.21
CA GLU A 205 6.13 19.50 -21.34
C GLU A 205 5.41 20.85 -21.46
N ASP A 206 5.44 21.68 -20.40
CA ASP A 206 4.91 23.06 -20.40
C ASP A 206 5.91 24.10 -20.97
N GLY A 207 7.10 23.65 -21.37
CA GLY A 207 8.17 24.50 -21.93
C GLY A 207 9.04 25.20 -20.89
N SER A 208 8.75 25.03 -19.59
CA SER A 208 9.67 25.45 -18.53
C SER A 208 10.89 24.52 -18.43
N SER A 209 11.97 25.01 -17.81
CA SER A 209 13.17 24.23 -17.56
C SER A 209 13.91 24.69 -16.32
N VAL A 210 14.72 23.80 -15.75
CA VAL A 210 15.53 24.06 -14.54
C VAL A 210 16.85 23.29 -14.59
N GLU A 211 17.94 23.89 -14.12
CA GLU A 211 19.19 23.15 -13.83
C GLU A 211 19.07 22.47 -12.46
N ALA A 212 18.93 21.15 -12.45
CA ALA A 212 18.67 20.38 -11.24
C ALA A 212 19.90 19.58 -10.79
N ASN A 213 20.08 19.42 -9.48
CA ASN A 213 21.15 18.59 -8.91
C ASN A 213 20.68 17.15 -8.68
N SER A 214 19.41 16.98 -8.33
CA SER A 214 18.83 15.71 -7.89
C SER A 214 17.41 15.49 -8.44
N ILE A 215 17.11 14.26 -8.86
CA ILE A 215 15.75 13.77 -9.16
C ILE A 215 15.34 12.78 -8.07
N LEU A 216 14.18 13.04 -7.46
CA LEU A 216 13.56 12.18 -6.45
C LEU A 216 12.28 11.56 -7.02
N HIS A 217 12.33 10.27 -7.29
CA HIS A 217 11.21 9.48 -7.80
C HIS A 217 10.23 9.17 -6.66
N CYS A 218 9.09 9.85 -6.63
CA CYS A 218 7.92 9.57 -5.78
C CYS A 218 6.82 8.86 -6.59
N THR A 219 7.24 7.92 -7.44
CA THR A 219 6.41 7.28 -8.49
C THR A 219 5.75 5.98 -8.06
N GLY A 220 5.74 5.68 -6.76
CA GLY A 220 5.06 4.54 -6.16
C GLY A 220 5.87 3.24 -6.27
N TYR A 221 5.18 2.11 -6.08
CA TYR A 221 5.81 0.81 -5.88
C TYR A 221 5.21 -0.27 -6.76
N LYS A 222 5.92 -1.40 -6.85
CA LYS A 222 5.47 -2.62 -7.53
C LYS A 222 4.97 -3.64 -6.50
N TYR A 223 3.90 -4.36 -6.84
CA TYR A 223 3.62 -5.64 -6.19
C TYR A 223 4.66 -6.68 -6.62
N GLU A 224 5.22 -7.42 -5.67
CA GLU A 224 6.14 -8.51 -5.96
C GLU A 224 6.01 -9.59 -4.88
N PHE A 225 6.02 -10.85 -5.30
CA PHE A 225 5.91 -12.03 -4.44
C PHE A 225 6.96 -13.07 -4.89
N PRO A 226 8.26 -12.75 -4.83
CA PRO A 226 9.30 -13.56 -5.47
C PRO A 226 9.46 -14.95 -4.81
N PHE A 227 8.95 -15.12 -3.59
CA PHE A 227 8.88 -16.38 -2.87
C PHE A 227 7.73 -17.30 -3.31
N LEU A 228 6.71 -16.79 -4.03
CA LEU A 228 5.45 -17.52 -4.24
C LEU A 228 5.47 -18.35 -5.54
N ASN A 229 5.87 -19.61 -5.44
CA ASN A 229 5.93 -20.54 -6.57
C ASN A 229 4.60 -21.29 -6.73
N ILE A 230 3.69 -20.72 -7.52
CA ILE A 230 2.33 -21.25 -7.76
C ILE A 230 2.01 -21.40 -9.24
N ASN A 231 3.02 -21.70 -10.08
CA ASN A 231 2.86 -21.98 -11.52
C ASN A 231 2.01 -20.94 -12.28
N GLY A 232 2.12 -19.66 -11.92
CA GLY A 232 1.37 -18.56 -12.56
C GLY A 232 -0.12 -18.49 -12.24
N ILE A 233 -0.64 -19.28 -11.27
CA ILE A 233 -2.07 -19.25 -10.87
C ILE A 233 -2.48 -17.86 -10.36
N VAL A 234 -1.56 -17.14 -9.71
CA VAL A 234 -1.63 -15.68 -9.54
C VAL A 234 -0.37 -15.10 -10.19
N SER A 235 -0.54 -13.98 -10.88
CA SER A 235 0.56 -13.26 -11.53
C SER A 235 0.48 -11.76 -11.20
N VAL A 236 1.59 -11.06 -11.41
CA VAL A 236 1.63 -9.59 -11.42
C VAL A 236 1.86 -9.12 -12.86
N ASP A 237 0.83 -8.54 -13.47
CA ASP A 237 0.82 -8.11 -14.88
C ASP A 237 0.36 -6.65 -14.97
N ASP A 238 1.24 -5.73 -15.40
CA ASP A 238 1.08 -4.27 -15.25
C ASP A 238 0.58 -3.91 -13.83
N ASN A 239 1.36 -4.26 -12.80
CA ASN A 239 1.07 -4.02 -11.39
C ASN A 239 -0.31 -4.50 -10.87
N ARG A 240 -0.97 -5.41 -11.59
CA ARG A 240 -2.18 -6.10 -11.15
C ARG A 240 -1.83 -7.48 -10.61
N VAL A 241 -2.00 -7.68 -9.31
CA VAL A 241 -2.07 -9.01 -8.69
C VAL A 241 -3.40 -9.68 -9.08
N GLY A 242 -3.38 -10.83 -9.74
CA GLY A 242 -4.62 -11.49 -10.16
C GLY A 242 -4.46 -12.86 -10.83
N PRO A 243 -5.58 -13.61 -11.00
CA PRO A 243 -6.96 -13.29 -10.57
C PRO A 243 -7.20 -13.43 -9.06
N LEU A 244 -7.91 -12.47 -8.45
CA LEU A 244 -8.24 -12.45 -7.02
C LEU A 244 -9.71 -12.04 -6.79
N TYR A 245 -10.52 -12.94 -6.22
CA TYR A 245 -11.86 -12.63 -5.72
C TYR A 245 -11.77 -11.62 -4.58
N LYS A 246 -12.48 -10.50 -4.74
CA LYS A 246 -12.55 -9.39 -3.76
C LYS A 246 -11.17 -8.92 -3.26
N HIS A 247 -10.15 -9.01 -4.12
CA HIS A 247 -8.75 -8.65 -3.86
C HIS A 247 -8.05 -9.48 -2.74
N VAL A 248 -8.66 -10.57 -2.28
CA VAL A 248 -8.15 -11.42 -1.18
C VAL A 248 -7.87 -12.84 -1.64
N PHE A 249 -8.84 -13.51 -2.29
CA PHE A 249 -8.79 -14.96 -2.53
C PHE A 249 -8.51 -15.30 -4.01
N PRO A 250 -7.38 -15.94 -4.37
CA PRO A 250 -7.23 -16.57 -5.68
C PRO A 250 -8.24 -17.71 -5.88
N PRO A 251 -9.18 -17.63 -6.86
CA PRO A 251 -10.30 -18.58 -6.94
C PRO A 251 -9.91 -20.06 -7.09
N ALA A 252 -8.70 -20.34 -7.61
CA ALA A 252 -8.20 -21.70 -7.80
C ALA A 252 -7.44 -22.29 -6.59
N LEU A 253 -7.10 -21.47 -5.59
CA LEU A 253 -6.32 -21.85 -4.40
C LEU A 253 -7.03 -21.52 -3.08
N ALA A 254 -8.18 -20.84 -3.13
CA ALA A 254 -8.99 -20.53 -1.97
C ALA A 254 -9.56 -21.80 -1.30
N PRO A 255 -9.72 -21.81 0.04
CA PRO A 255 -9.36 -20.75 0.98
C PRO A 255 -7.87 -20.74 1.39
N TRP A 256 -7.09 -21.71 0.90
CA TRP A 256 -5.76 -22.07 1.42
C TRP A 256 -4.65 -21.06 1.09
N LEU A 257 -4.82 -20.24 0.05
CA LEU A 257 -4.00 -19.05 -0.17
C LEU A 257 -4.89 -17.81 -0.12
N SER A 258 -4.42 -16.76 0.55
CA SER A 258 -5.09 -15.45 0.60
C SER A 258 -4.09 -14.31 0.74
N PHE A 259 -4.51 -13.09 0.43
CA PHE A 259 -3.69 -11.86 0.49
C PHE A 259 -4.38 -10.80 1.36
N VAL A 260 -3.60 -10.07 2.15
CA VAL A 260 -4.07 -8.94 2.97
C VAL A 260 -3.37 -7.65 2.53
N GLY A 261 -4.11 -6.53 2.54
CA GLY A 261 -3.53 -5.21 2.32
C GLY A 261 -3.13 -4.90 0.88
N LEU A 262 -3.71 -5.56 -0.12
CA LEU A 262 -3.52 -5.19 -1.53
C LEU A 262 -4.31 -3.95 -1.96
N PRO A 263 -5.59 -3.74 -1.56
CA PRO A 263 -6.34 -2.60 -2.07
C PRO A 263 -5.79 -1.26 -1.59
N GLN A 264 -5.84 -0.29 -2.49
CA GLN A 264 -5.62 1.14 -2.22
C GLN A 264 -6.91 1.89 -2.57
N LYS A 265 -7.04 3.16 -2.16
CA LYS A 265 -8.16 4.00 -2.59
C LYS A 265 -7.76 4.70 -3.88
N SER A 266 -8.65 4.72 -4.87
CA SER A 266 -8.45 5.54 -6.07
C SER A 266 -8.97 6.94 -5.82
N SER A 267 -8.11 7.96 -5.71
CA SER A 267 -8.53 9.33 -5.99
C SER A 267 -8.42 9.59 -7.50
N ASN A 268 -9.45 10.19 -8.10
CA ASN A 268 -9.32 10.80 -9.43
C ASN A 268 -8.87 12.26 -9.34
N ASP A 269 -8.99 12.85 -8.14
CA ASP A 269 -8.64 14.22 -7.85
C ASP A 269 -7.23 14.34 -7.25
N LEU A 270 -6.71 15.56 -7.34
CA LEU A 270 -5.29 15.92 -7.28
C LEU A 270 -4.58 15.61 -5.95
N LEU A 271 -5.29 15.10 -4.96
CA LEU A 271 -4.89 15.05 -3.58
C LEU A 271 -5.49 13.79 -2.92
N HIS A 272 -4.60 12.90 -2.45
CA HIS A 272 -4.81 11.83 -1.45
C HIS A 272 -5.25 10.40 -1.86
N ASP A 273 -4.25 9.53 -2.06
CA ASP A 273 -4.30 8.06 -1.85
C ASP A 273 -4.47 7.67 -0.35
N GLN A 274 -5.23 8.42 0.45
CA GLN A 274 -5.44 8.09 1.87
C GLN A 274 -6.50 7.00 2.03
N ILE A 275 -6.24 6.03 2.91
CA ILE A 275 -6.98 4.78 3.02
C ILE A 275 -7.22 4.48 4.50
N LEU A 276 -8.42 4.02 4.87
CA LEU A 276 -8.68 3.38 6.17
C LEU A 276 -7.97 2.00 6.22
N ILE A 277 -6.64 2.02 6.24
CA ILE A 277 -5.80 0.84 5.96
C ILE A 277 -5.82 -0.15 7.13
N PHE A 278 -5.84 0.34 8.37
CA PHE A 278 -5.98 -0.49 9.58
C PHE A 278 -7.34 -1.18 9.59
N ASP A 279 -8.41 -0.44 9.31
CA ASP A 279 -9.79 -0.94 9.20
C ASP A 279 -9.89 -2.03 8.12
N MET A 280 -9.43 -1.76 6.90
CA MET A 280 -9.42 -2.75 5.81
C MET A 280 -8.60 -4.00 6.15
N MET A 281 -7.40 -3.85 6.71
CA MET A 281 -6.55 -4.97 7.07
C MET A 281 -7.15 -5.82 8.19
N GLU A 282 -7.79 -5.20 9.19
CA GLU A 282 -8.53 -5.90 10.24
C GLU A 282 -9.69 -6.69 9.64
N LEU A 283 -10.54 -6.05 8.84
CA LEU A 283 -11.72 -6.69 8.24
C LEU A 283 -11.36 -7.83 7.28
N GLN A 284 -10.32 -7.65 6.44
CA GLN A 284 -9.78 -8.73 5.60
C GLN A 284 -9.26 -9.90 6.45
N SER A 285 -8.49 -9.62 7.50
CA SER A 285 -7.93 -10.65 8.38
C SER A 285 -9.03 -11.42 9.14
N ARG A 286 -10.06 -10.71 9.62
CA ARG A 286 -11.24 -11.31 10.28
C ARG A 286 -12.03 -12.20 9.31
N TRP A 287 -12.27 -11.74 8.08
CA TRP A 287 -12.94 -12.56 7.07
C TRP A 287 -12.14 -13.82 6.73
N ILE A 288 -10.82 -13.70 6.50
CA ILE A 288 -9.94 -14.85 6.24
C ILE A 288 -9.97 -15.85 7.42
N ALA A 289 -9.84 -15.37 8.65
CA ALA A 289 -9.91 -16.22 9.85
C ALA A 289 -11.25 -16.96 9.97
N ARG A 290 -12.36 -16.29 9.66
CA ARG A 290 -13.71 -16.91 9.64
C ARG A 290 -13.86 -17.96 8.54
N VAL A 291 -13.29 -17.74 7.36
CA VAL A 291 -13.28 -18.72 6.27
C VAL A 291 -12.43 -19.94 6.63
N LEU A 292 -11.21 -19.74 7.14
CA LEU A 292 -10.33 -20.84 7.55
C LEU A 292 -10.89 -21.64 8.75
N SER A 293 -11.60 -20.98 9.66
CA SER A 293 -12.33 -21.63 10.76
C SER A 293 -13.70 -22.20 10.37
N ARG A 294 -14.07 -22.15 9.08
CA ARG A 294 -15.36 -22.64 8.54
C ARG A 294 -16.60 -22.00 9.20
N LYS A 295 -16.44 -20.77 9.72
CA LYS A 295 -17.54 -19.91 10.19
C LYS A 295 -18.21 -19.14 9.04
N VAL A 296 -17.57 -19.06 7.86
CA VAL A 296 -18.12 -18.48 6.61
C VAL A 296 -17.66 -19.32 5.43
N ASP A 297 -18.60 -19.72 4.56
CA ASP A 297 -18.28 -20.38 3.30
C ASP A 297 -17.94 -19.35 2.19
N LEU A 298 -16.97 -19.70 1.34
CA LEU A 298 -16.73 -18.96 0.10
C LEU A 298 -17.70 -19.42 -1.00
N PRO A 299 -18.04 -18.55 -1.98
CA PRO A 299 -18.69 -18.98 -3.21
C PRO A 299 -17.86 -20.03 -3.96
N SER A 300 -18.47 -20.75 -4.91
CA SER A 300 -17.72 -21.69 -5.73
C SER A 300 -16.60 -21.00 -6.53
N LYS A 301 -15.58 -21.76 -6.93
CA LYS A 301 -14.48 -21.30 -7.80
C LYS A 301 -14.99 -20.57 -9.04
N GLU A 302 -16.06 -21.08 -9.63
CA GLU A 302 -16.71 -20.55 -10.84
C GLU A 302 -17.41 -19.22 -10.55
N GLN A 303 -18.11 -19.10 -9.43
CA GLN A 303 -18.75 -17.86 -8.99
C GLN A 303 -17.71 -16.79 -8.64
N MET A 304 -16.65 -17.15 -7.92
CA MET A 304 -15.52 -16.28 -7.61
C MET A 304 -14.81 -15.80 -8.89
N MET A 305 -14.56 -16.69 -9.85
CA MET A 305 -13.96 -16.32 -11.14
C MET A 305 -14.88 -15.42 -11.97
N ALA A 306 -16.19 -15.66 -11.97
CA ALA A 306 -17.16 -14.81 -12.66
C ALA A 306 -17.18 -13.38 -12.12
N ASP A 307 -17.08 -13.19 -10.79
CA ASP A 307 -16.95 -11.88 -10.15
C ASP A 307 -15.66 -11.16 -10.58
N VAL A 308 -14.52 -11.87 -10.61
CA VAL A 308 -13.23 -11.32 -11.10
C VAL A 308 -13.32 -10.89 -12.56
N GLN A 309 -13.88 -11.73 -13.44
CA GLN A 309 -14.00 -11.39 -14.87
C GLN A 309 -14.97 -10.23 -15.09
N LYS A 310 -16.08 -10.16 -14.35
CA LYS A 310 -16.99 -9.01 -14.37
C LYS A 310 -16.27 -7.71 -13.98
N TYR A 311 -15.42 -7.74 -12.96
CA TYR A 311 -14.62 -6.57 -12.55
C TYR A 311 -13.62 -6.15 -13.64
N TYR A 312 -12.90 -7.09 -14.25
CA TYR A 312 -11.97 -6.79 -15.35
C TYR A 312 -12.68 -6.27 -16.61
N GLN A 313 -13.88 -6.76 -16.91
CA GLN A 313 -14.73 -6.22 -17.97
C GLN A 313 -15.17 -4.78 -17.67
N GLN A 314 -15.59 -4.48 -16.44
CA GLN A 314 -15.94 -3.13 -16.01
C GLN A 314 -14.75 -2.17 -16.14
N MET A 315 -13.55 -2.57 -15.68
CA MET A 315 -12.32 -1.79 -15.90
C MET A 315 -12.06 -1.52 -17.38
N THR A 316 -12.24 -2.52 -18.24
CA THR A 316 -12.03 -2.38 -19.69
C THR A 316 -13.04 -1.40 -20.33
N ILE A 317 -14.32 -1.48 -19.95
CA ILE A 317 -15.37 -0.55 -20.39
C ILE A 317 -15.06 0.88 -19.96
N LEU A 318 -14.60 1.06 -18.72
CA LEU A 318 -14.16 2.36 -18.17
C LEU A 318 -12.77 2.81 -18.66
N ARG A 319 -12.13 2.05 -19.57
CA ARG A 319 -10.78 2.30 -20.10
C ARG A 319 -9.70 2.45 -19.00
N ARG A 320 -9.90 1.77 -17.88
CA ARG A 320 -9.05 1.86 -16.69
C ARG A 320 -7.82 0.93 -16.84
N PRO A 321 -6.58 1.46 -16.71
CA PRO A 321 -5.36 0.64 -16.78
C PRO A 321 -5.31 -0.49 -15.74
N LYS A 322 -4.64 -1.60 -16.06
CA LYS A 322 -4.50 -2.76 -15.17
C LYS A 322 -3.80 -2.40 -13.86
N HIS A 323 -2.78 -1.54 -13.88
CA HIS A 323 -2.10 -1.10 -12.65
C HIS A 323 -3.00 -0.36 -11.65
N LEU A 324 -4.22 0.02 -12.04
CA LEU A 324 -5.23 0.58 -11.13
C LEU A 324 -6.23 -0.48 -10.61
N THR A 325 -6.05 -1.78 -10.90
CA THR A 325 -6.99 -2.85 -10.44
C THR A 325 -7.20 -2.85 -8.93
N HIS A 326 -6.14 -2.59 -8.15
CA HIS A 326 -6.24 -2.61 -6.68
C HIS A 326 -6.64 -1.26 -6.08
N PHE A 327 -6.68 -0.20 -6.88
CA PHE A 327 -7.19 1.09 -6.45
C PHE A 327 -8.72 1.05 -6.53
N LEU A 328 -9.47 1.18 -5.45
CA LEU A 328 -10.93 1.07 -5.45
C LEU A 328 -11.57 2.47 -5.45
N HIS A 329 -12.53 2.68 -6.36
CA HIS A 329 -13.36 3.90 -6.37
C HIS A 329 -14.48 3.80 -5.33
N ASN A 330 -15.11 2.63 -5.22
CA ASN A 330 -16.14 2.31 -4.24
C ASN A 330 -15.52 1.69 -2.96
N PHE A 331 -14.47 2.31 -2.43
CA PHE A 331 -13.74 1.76 -1.27
C PHE A 331 -14.63 1.66 -0.02
N GLU A 332 -15.57 2.58 0.18
CA GLU A 332 -16.52 2.54 1.30
C GLU A 332 -17.47 1.32 1.21
N GLU A 333 -18.05 1.05 0.03
CA GLU A 333 -18.86 -0.15 -0.21
C GLU A 333 -18.06 -1.44 0.01
N TYR A 334 -16.75 -1.43 -0.31
CA TYR A 334 -15.87 -2.57 -0.08
C TYR A 334 -15.62 -2.82 1.41
N LEU A 335 -15.45 -1.77 2.22
CA LEU A 335 -15.40 -1.89 3.68
C LEU A 335 -16.72 -2.41 4.26
N ASP A 336 -17.87 -1.88 3.82
CA ASP A 336 -19.20 -2.33 4.26
C ASP A 336 -19.44 -3.82 3.93
N TRP A 337 -19.03 -4.23 2.74
CA TRP A 337 -19.09 -5.61 2.31
C TRP A 337 -18.17 -6.51 3.16
N LEU A 338 -16.93 -6.09 3.43
CA LEU A 338 -15.99 -6.81 4.30
C LEU A 338 -16.49 -6.90 5.75
N ALA A 339 -17.04 -5.82 6.30
CA ALA A 339 -17.62 -5.79 7.65
C ALA A 339 -18.76 -6.82 7.79
N THR A 340 -19.59 -6.92 6.75
CA THR A 340 -20.62 -7.97 6.65
C THR A 340 -20.01 -9.37 6.67
N GLN A 341 -18.92 -9.64 5.92
CA GLN A 341 -18.25 -10.96 5.93
C GLN A 341 -17.53 -11.27 7.26
N ALA A 342 -17.08 -10.24 7.96
CA ALA A 342 -16.39 -10.32 9.24
C ALA A 342 -17.33 -10.45 10.45
N GLU A 343 -18.65 -10.42 10.25
CA GLU A 343 -19.69 -10.27 11.30
C GLU A 343 -19.36 -9.13 12.26
N THR A 344 -19.13 -7.94 11.72
CA THR A 344 -18.93 -6.72 12.51
C THR A 344 -19.69 -5.55 11.91
N LEU A 345 -19.89 -4.52 12.71
CA LEU A 345 -20.48 -3.27 12.23
C LEU A 345 -19.44 -2.50 11.41
N SER A 346 -19.91 -1.89 10.31
CA SER A 346 -19.15 -0.84 9.65
C SER A 346 -19.11 0.40 10.54
N LEU A 347 -17.93 0.99 10.68
CA LEU A 347 -17.71 2.13 11.56
C LEU A 347 -17.90 3.42 10.76
N GLU A 348 -19.16 3.82 10.52
CA GLU A 348 -19.47 4.98 9.66
C GLU A 348 -18.77 6.27 10.12
N TRP A 349 -18.64 6.46 11.44
CA TRP A 349 -17.87 7.55 12.04
C TRP A 349 -16.41 7.61 11.55
N ARG A 350 -15.78 6.46 11.23
CA ARG A 350 -14.42 6.43 10.64
C ARG A 350 -14.43 7.01 9.23
N LYS A 351 -15.47 6.73 8.45
CA LYS A 351 -15.65 7.29 7.10
C LYS A 351 -15.90 8.80 7.17
N GLU A 352 -16.67 9.26 8.15
CA GLU A 352 -16.94 10.69 8.38
C GLU A 352 -15.68 11.47 8.78
N ILE A 353 -14.95 11.03 9.83
CA ILE A 353 -13.66 11.65 10.20
C ILE A 353 -12.68 11.60 9.02
N TYR A 354 -12.67 10.52 8.25
CA TYR A 354 -11.85 10.42 7.05
C TYR A 354 -12.27 11.44 5.98
N LYS A 355 -13.56 11.63 5.73
CA LYS A 355 -14.10 12.63 4.79
C LYS A 355 -13.72 14.05 5.23
N GLU A 356 -13.82 14.36 6.52
CA GLU A 356 -13.35 15.64 7.06
C GLU A 356 -11.82 15.78 7.00
N THR A 357 -11.07 14.69 7.21
CA THR A 357 -9.61 14.68 7.03
C THR A 357 -9.24 15.06 5.61
N VAL A 358 -9.86 14.41 4.61
CA VAL A 358 -9.67 14.72 3.18
C VAL A 358 -10.04 16.17 2.87
N LYS A 359 -11.21 16.65 3.32
CA LYS A 359 -11.60 18.06 3.16
C LYS A 359 -10.59 19.02 3.80
N CYS A 360 -10.07 18.72 4.98
CA CYS A 360 -9.05 19.54 5.63
C CYS A 360 -7.77 19.61 4.79
N LEU A 361 -7.32 18.52 4.19
CA LEU A 361 -6.15 18.52 3.30
C LEU A 361 -6.42 19.21 1.94
N GLU A 362 -7.62 19.08 1.40
CA GLU A 362 -8.03 19.72 0.13
C GLU A 362 -8.16 21.25 0.28
N ASN A 363 -8.67 21.71 1.43
CA ASN A 363 -8.96 23.12 1.69
C ASN A 363 -7.89 23.84 2.52
N ARG A 364 -6.95 23.12 3.16
CA ARG A 364 -5.87 23.69 3.98
C ARG A 364 -4.56 23.00 3.64
N GLU A 365 -3.56 23.83 3.37
CA GLU A 365 -2.25 23.39 2.88
C GLU A 365 -1.36 22.81 3.99
N ASP A 366 -0.09 23.22 4.04
CA ASP A 366 1.03 22.55 4.74
C ASP A 366 0.89 22.42 6.26
N GLY A 367 -0.17 22.99 6.86
CA GLY A 367 -0.45 22.97 8.29
C GLY A 367 -1.57 22.02 8.77
N TYR A 368 -2.22 21.24 7.89
CA TYR A 368 -3.40 20.43 8.28
C TYR A 368 -3.16 19.49 9.49
N ARG A 369 -1.93 19.00 9.67
CA ARG A 369 -1.55 18.10 10.77
C ARG A 369 -1.53 18.74 12.15
N ASP A 370 -1.48 20.07 12.21
CA ASP A 370 -1.35 20.88 13.42
C ASP A 370 -2.59 21.77 13.63
N ASP A 371 -3.64 21.53 12.84
CA ASP A 371 -4.92 22.24 12.91
C ASP A 371 -5.74 21.78 14.13
N PRO A 372 -6.10 22.68 15.07
CA PRO A 372 -6.96 22.34 16.20
C PRO A 372 -8.38 21.95 15.77
N GLY A 373 -8.82 22.26 14.54
CA GLY A 373 -10.17 21.99 14.03
C GLY A 373 -10.60 20.53 14.12
N PHE A 374 -9.66 19.58 14.00
CA PHE A 374 -9.90 18.15 14.23
C PHE A 374 -10.34 17.79 15.66
N THR A 375 -10.21 18.74 16.60
CA THR A 375 -10.54 18.56 18.03
C THR A 375 -11.62 19.53 18.52
N THR A 376 -12.12 20.43 17.66
CA THR A 376 -12.93 21.59 18.08
C THR A 376 -14.13 21.94 17.20
N SER A 377 -14.60 21.10 16.27
CA SER A 377 -15.93 21.32 15.67
C SER A 377 -17.03 20.98 16.67
N ASP A 378 -18.18 21.67 16.63
CA ASP A 378 -19.30 21.35 17.52
C ASP A 378 -19.95 19.99 17.18
N GLU A 379 -19.77 19.49 15.95
CA GLU A 379 -20.10 18.12 15.55
C GLU A 379 -19.17 17.09 16.23
N ALA A 380 -17.94 17.49 16.59
CA ALA A 380 -17.07 16.68 17.43
C ALA A 380 -17.48 16.67 18.92
N ALA A 381 -18.64 17.24 19.32
CA ALA A 381 -19.21 17.06 20.66
C ALA A 381 -19.81 15.65 20.84
N GLU A 382 -20.53 15.15 19.83
CA GLU A 382 -21.05 13.77 19.81
C GLU A 382 -19.90 12.77 19.68
N LEU A 383 -18.89 13.11 18.86
CA LEU A 383 -17.63 12.38 18.78
C LEU A 383 -16.81 12.43 20.09
N LYS A 384 -16.83 13.55 20.82
CA LYS A 384 -16.23 13.67 22.16
C LYS A 384 -16.87 12.71 23.13
N SER A 385 -18.20 12.58 23.12
CA SER A 385 -18.90 11.64 24.01
C SER A 385 -18.38 10.20 23.85
N VAL A 386 -18.09 9.80 22.60
CA VAL A 386 -17.49 8.51 22.25
C VAL A 386 -16.01 8.43 22.67
N ILE A 387 -15.22 9.48 22.43
CA ILE A 387 -13.76 9.52 22.69
C ILE A 387 -13.41 9.74 24.19
N THR A 388 -14.25 10.42 24.95
CA THR A 388 -14.04 10.71 26.39
C THR A 388 -14.79 9.74 27.32
N GLY A 389 -15.50 8.75 26.78
CA GLY A 389 -16.16 7.69 27.54
C GLY A 389 -17.54 8.04 28.13
N GLU A 390 -18.15 9.17 27.75
CA GLU A 390 -19.56 9.46 28.04
C GLU A 390 -20.45 8.89 26.94
N LEU A 391 -20.43 7.56 26.82
CA LEU A 391 -21.11 6.86 25.74
C LEU A 391 -22.66 6.98 25.85
N PRO A 392 -23.38 7.17 24.73
CA PRO A 392 -24.80 7.55 24.74
C PRO A 392 -25.70 6.46 25.34
N SER A 393 -26.70 6.85 26.15
CA SER A 393 -27.44 5.90 26.98
C SER A 393 -28.01 4.70 26.20
N GLY A 394 -27.56 3.49 26.57
CA GLY A 394 -27.88 2.25 25.86
C GLY A 394 -26.74 1.67 25.01
N TRP A 395 -25.60 2.36 24.85
CA TRP A 395 -24.37 1.85 24.20
C TRP A 395 -23.93 0.46 24.71
N GLU A 396 -24.14 0.21 26.00
CA GLU A 396 -23.86 -1.06 26.70
C GLU A 396 -24.53 -2.27 26.04
N LYS A 397 -25.63 -2.06 25.31
CA LYS A 397 -26.38 -3.10 24.60
C LYS A 397 -25.84 -3.40 23.19
N ALA A 398 -24.95 -2.56 22.68
CA ALA A 398 -24.31 -2.71 21.38
C ALA A 398 -22.89 -3.31 21.47
N LEU A 399 -22.28 -3.32 22.66
CA LEU A 399 -21.04 -4.06 22.87
C LEU A 399 -21.31 -5.56 23.03
N PRO A 400 -20.48 -6.45 22.44
CA PRO A 400 -20.45 -7.84 22.84
C PRO A 400 -20.00 -7.92 24.31
N THR A 401 -20.73 -8.68 25.12
CA THR A 401 -20.41 -8.92 26.53
C THR A 401 -19.17 -9.81 26.66
N TYR A 402 -17.98 -9.19 26.64
CA TYR A 402 -16.74 -9.88 26.92
C TYR A 402 -16.61 -10.17 28.42
N THR A 403 -16.78 -11.44 28.79
CA THR A 403 -16.33 -11.95 30.09
C THR A 403 -14.87 -12.39 29.98
N PRO A 404 -13.98 -11.99 30.91
CA PRO A 404 -12.56 -12.43 30.93
C PRO A 404 -12.34 -13.94 31.09
N GLU A 405 -13.41 -14.72 31.23
CA GLU A 405 -13.42 -16.17 31.43
C GLU A 405 -13.55 -16.96 30.12
N SER A 406 -13.52 -16.29 28.96
CA SER A 406 -13.45 -16.90 27.63
C SER A 406 -12.03 -16.77 27.04
N PRO A 407 -11.19 -17.83 27.07
CA PRO A 407 -9.92 -17.86 26.36
C PRO A 407 -10.16 -18.17 24.88
N GLY A 408 -10.05 -17.17 24.02
CA GLY A 408 -9.65 -17.37 22.62
C GLY A 408 -10.73 -17.67 21.58
N ASP A 409 -11.71 -16.79 21.37
CA ASP A 409 -12.40 -16.68 20.07
C ASP A 409 -11.64 -15.79 19.06
N ALA A 410 -10.62 -15.05 19.52
CA ALA A 410 -9.59 -14.44 18.70
C ALA A 410 -8.46 -15.45 18.43
N THR A 411 -8.57 -16.20 17.34
CA THR A 411 -7.51 -16.97 16.67
C THR A 411 -6.57 -17.79 17.60
N VAL A 412 -7.12 -18.50 18.58
CA VAL A 412 -6.43 -19.66 19.18
C VAL A 412 -6.80 -20.90 18.36
N ILE A 413 -6.10 -21.10 17.25
CA ILE A 413 -6.13 -22.40 16.56
C ILE A 413 -5.48 -23.42 17.51
N ASN A 414 -6.29 -24.38 17.97
CA ASN A 414 -5.95 -25.37 18.97
C ASN A 414 -4.57 -26.03 18.75
N ILE A 415 -3.59 -25.65 19.57
CA ILE A 415 -2.53 -26.59 19.98
C ILE A 415 -3.06 -27.34 21.19
N MET A 416 -3.88 -28.36 20.94
CA MET A 416 -4.33 -29.31 21.95
C MET A 416 -3.92 -30.73 21.54
N GLN A 417 -3.16 -31.35 22.45
CA GLN A 417 -2.99 -32.81 22.59
C GLN A 417 -2.13 -33.55 21.56
N THR A 418 -0.80 -33.32 21.64
CA THR A 418 0.14 -34.46 21.76
C THR A 418 1.11 -34.25 22.94
N LEU A 419 0.56 -34.04 24.14
CA LEU A 419 1.31 -34.25 25.40
C LEU A 419 1.36 -35.76 25.70
N ALA A 420 2.05 -36.50 24.83
CA ALA A 420 2.42 -37.90 25.07
C ALA A 420 3.82 -37.94 25.72
N CYS A 421 3.85 -37.67 27.02
CA CYS A 421 4.87 -38.10 27.99
C CYS A 421 6.30 -38.39 27.47
N ALA A 422 7.12 -37.35 27.32
CA ALA A 422 8.57 -37.47 27.44
C ALA A 422 8.99 -36.96 28.83
N GLY A 423 8.81 -37.79 29.86
CA GLY A 423 9.21 -37.45 31.23
C GLY A 423 10.69 -37.75 31.49
N ALA A 424 11.49 -36.72 31.79
CA ALA A 424 12.72 -36.81 32.58
C ALA A 424 13.12 -35.40 33.08
N PRO A 425 13.76 -35.26 34.27
CA PRO A 425 13.65 -34.04 35.05
C PRO A 425 14.82 -33.04 34.93
N PHE A 426 14.52 -31.78 35.27
CA PHE A 426 15.48 -30.70 35.52
C PHE A 426 16.53 -31.07 36.58
N PRO A 427 17.81 -30.67 36.38
CA PRO A 427 18.77 -30.53 37.47
C PRO A 427 18.41 -29.34 38.37
N SER A 428 18.52 -29.55 39.67
CA SER A 428 18.12 -28.61 40.73
C SER A 428 19.04 -27.40 40.89
N ILE A 429 18.45 -26.27 41.31
CA ILE A 429 19.18 -25.06 41.71
C ILE A 429 19.87 -25.28 43.07
N LYS A 430 21.20 -25.14 43.06
CA LYS A 430 22.06 -24.66 44.17
C LYS A 430 23.11 -23.77 43.50
N GLY A 431 23.56 -22.63 44.02
CA GLY A 431 23.28 -21.96 45.29
C GLY A 431 24.55 -21.23 45.76
N SER A 432 24.42 -19.94 46.10
CA SER A 432 25.37 -19.08 46.84
C SER A 432 26.62 -18.44 46.16
N THR A 433 26.86 -17.20 46.61
CA THR A 433 28.13 -16.45 46.77
C THR A 433 28.90 -15.82 45.57
N SER A 434 28.68 -14.50 45.43
CA SER A 434 29.69 -13.40 45.40
C SER A 434 30.99 -13.51 44.59
N HIS A 435 31.24 -12.51 43.72
CA HIS A 435 32.46 -11.65 43.76
C HIS A 435 32.24 -10.32 42.98
N GLN A 436 33.17 -9.37 43.13
CA GLN A 436 33.12 -7.97 42.64
C GLN A 436 33.97 -7.74 41.36
N GLU A 437 34.05 -6.46 40.94
CA GLU A 437 34.98 -5.83 39.98
C GLU A 437 34.65 -5.99 38.47
N GLN A 438 34.35 -4.93 37.71
CA GLN A 438 35.10 -3.70 37.33
C GLN A 438 36.09 -3.88 36.15
N ALA A 439 35.72 -3.40 34.96
CA ALA A 439 36.57 -2.73 33.94
C ALA A 439 35.70 -2.43 32.69
N ARG A 440 35.36 -1.17 32.36
CA ARG A 440 36.13 -0.15 31.58
C ARG A 440 36.14 -0.35 30.04
N ASN A 441 35.41 0.55 29.38
CA ASN A 441 35.72 1.32 28.15
C ASN A 441 36.63 0.72 27.06
N ALA A 442 36.16 0.72 25.81
CA ALA A 442 36.59 1.65 24.72
C ALA A 442 36.20 1.12 23.31
N PRO A 443 36.12 1.98 22.26
CA PRO A 443 35.44 1.65 21.00
C PRO A 443 36.37 1.58 19.77
N THR A 444 35.89 0.95 18.68
CA THR A 444 36.32 1.12 17.27
C THR A 444 35.28 0.41 16.38
N SER A 445 34.57 1.06 15.45
CA SER A 445 34.98 1.53 14.11
C SER A 445 35.44 0.42 13.15
N ALA A 446 34.57 0.07 12.19
CA ALA A 446 34.91 -0.55 10.90
C ALA A 446 34.13 0.25 9.83
N VAL A 447 34.73 1.07 8.99
CA VAL A 447 35.70 0.77 7.91
C VAL A 447 35.06 -0.10 6.82
N TYR A 448 34.68 0.57 5.73
CA TYR A 448 34.27 -0.03 4.46
C TYR A 448 35.45 -0.72 3.78
N LEU A 449 35.22 -1.94 3.30
CA LEU A 449 35.91 -2.58 2.19
C LEU A 449 34.78 -3.15 1.31
N GLY A 450 34.74 -2.98 -0.02
CA GLY A 450 35.84 -2.65 -0.93
C GLY A 450 36.30 -3.92 -1.65
N ALA A 451 35.42 -4.47 -2.49
CA ALA A 451 35.70 -5.63 -3.33
C ALA A 451 34.85 -5.54 -4.61
N ASP A 452 35.48 -5.13 -5.70
CA ASP A 452 35.03 -5.40 -7.06
C ASP A 452 35.13 -6.92 -7.32
N GLU A 453 34.18 -7.51 -8.03
CA GLU A 453 34.39 -8.52 -9.11
C GLU A 453 33.07 -8.66 -9.90
N ASP A 454 33.10 -8.34 -11.20
CA ASP A 454 31.95 -8.46 -12.11
C ASP A 454 31.69 -9.92 -12.54
N PRO A 455 30.45 -10.45 -12.44
CA PRO A 455 30.07 -11.67 -13.14
C PRO A 455 29.73 -11.40 -14.62
N PRO A 456 30.02 -12.34 -15.55
CA PRO A 456 30.05 -12.06 -16.98
C PRO A 456 28.67 -11.90 -17.64
N MET A 457 28.64 -11.08 -18.70
CA MET A 457 27.44 -10.83 -19.51
C MET A 457 26.94 -12.07 -20.27
N LEU A 458 25.66 -12.38 -20.11
CA LEU A 458 24.93 -13.33 -20.95
C LEU A 458 24.49 -12.65 -22.25
N GLN A 459 24.86 -13.22 -23.40
CA GLN A 459 24.37 -12.78 -24.70
C GLN A 459 22.96 -13.33 -25.00
N PRO A 460 22.15 -12.67 -25.87
CA PRO A 460 20.78 -13.09 -26.16
C PRO A 460 20.74 -14.38 -26.98
N CYS A 461 19.86 -15.32 -26.62
CA CYS A 461 19.57 -16.48 -27.47
C CYS A 461 18.54 -16.12 -28.55
N ASP A 462 18.77 -16.63 -29.77
CA ASP A 462 17.98 -16.31 -30.96
C ASP A 462 16.52 -16.80 -30.91
N VAL A 463 15.65 -16.03 -31.56
CA VAL A 463 14.22 -16.33 -31.73
C VAL A 463 14.02 -17.27 -32.92
N ILE A 464 13.45 -18.45 -32.67
CA ILE A 464 12.96 -19.36 -33.73
C ILE A 464 11.45 -19.16 -33.90
N PRO A 465 10.95 -18.85 -35.12
CA PRO A 465 9.52 -18.57 -35.33
C PRO A 465 8.69 -19.84 -35.53
N SER A 466 7.59 -19.98 -34.80
CA SER A 466 6.58 -21.01 -35.05
C SER A 466 5.57 -20.56 -36.11
N GLN A 467 5.61 -21.19 -37.28
CA GLN A 467 4.56 -21.07 -38.29
C GLN A 467 3.31 -21.84 -37.83
N LEU A 468 2.12 -21.25 -38.03
CA LEU A 468 0.86 -21.99 -38.14
C LEU A 468 0.00 -21.31 -39.21
N GLU A 469 -0.30 -22.07 -40.25
CA GLU A 469 -1.12 -21.64 -41.39
C GLU A 469 -2.60 -21.71 -41.03
N VAL A 470 -3.39 -20.72 -41.49
CA VAL A 470 -4.84 -20.86 -41.64
C VAL A 470 -5.21 -20.28 -43.01
N GLU A 471 -5.90 -21.07 -43.81
CA GLU A 471 -6.13 -20.82 -45.22
C GLU A 471 -7.12 -19.67 -45.49
N ASN A 472 -6.82 -18.86 -46.50
CA ASN A 472 -7.80 -17.94 -47.10
C ASN A 472 -8.77 -18.72 -47.98
N ASN A 473 -10.06 -18.41 -47.91
CA ASN A 473 -11.01 -18.82 -48.95
C ASN A 473 -11.95 -17.66 -49.32
N THR A 474 -11.86 -17.21 -50.57
CA THR A 474 -12.57 -16.02 -51.09
C THR A 474 -13.61 -16.40 -52.15
N ASN A 475 -14.82 -15.85 -52.03
CA ASN A 475 -15.75 -15.58 -53.13
C ASN A 475 -16.62 -14.38 -52.71
N LEU A 476 -16.53 -13.18 -53.30
CA LEU A 476 -17.20 -12.76 -54.55
C LEU A 476 -18.73 -12.99 -54.47
N ILE A 477 -19.61 -11.99 -54.63
CA ILE A 477 -19.91 -11.30 -55.91
C ILE A 477 -20.75 -9.99 -55.73
N LYS A 478 -20.32 -8.91 -56.42
CA LYS A 478 -21.04 -7.75 -57.04
C LYS A 478 -21.89 -6.71 -56.25
N ASP A 479 -21.39 -5.46 -56.30
CA ASP A 479 -22.10 -4.17 -56.40
C ASP A 479 -22.77 -4.00 -57.81
N PRO A 480 -23.84 -3.20 -58.02
CA PRO A 480 -23.62 -1.81 -58.51
C PRO A 480 -24.65 -0.71 -58.10
N LYS A 481 -24.13 0.42 -57.60
CA LYS A 481 -24.41 1.83 -58.03
C LYS A 481 -25.90 2.36 -58.00
N SER A 482 -26.24 3.52 -57.41
CA SER A 482 -25.82 4.86 -57.89
C SER A 482 -26.57 6.07 -57.25
N ARG A 483 -25.82 7.18 -57.07
CA ARG A 483 -26.17 8.62 -57.33
C ARG A 483 -27.59 9.19 -57.05
N LYS A 484 -27.70 10.15 -56.09
CA LYS A 484 -27.88 11.63 -56.32
C LYS A 484 -28.29 12.45 -55.07
N LYS A 485 -27.59 13.57 -54.85
CA LYS A 485 -28.13 14.86 -54.34
C LYS A 485 -28.52 15.72 -55.57
N PRO A 486 -29.38 16.78 -55.54
CA PRO A 486 -29.27 17.90 -54.59
C PRO A 486 -30.54 18.76 -54.23
N ARG A 487 -30.35 19.67 -53.25
CA ARG A 487 -30.92 21.04 -53.05
C ARG A 487 -32.46 21.28 -53.05
N GLY A 488 -32.94 21.93 -51.98
CA GLY A 488 -34.22 22.68 -51.95
C GLY A 488 -34.61 23.28 -50.57
N ARG A 489 -34.50 24.61 -50.43
CA ARG A 489 -35.16 25.50 -49.43
C ARG A 489 -36.04 26.48 -50.27
N PRO A 490 -36.97 27.34 -49.76
CA PRO A 490 -37.05 27.94 -48.40
C PRO A 490 -38.48 28.23 -47.82
N LYS A 491 -38.54 29.01 -46.70
CA LYS A 491 -39.72 29.68 -46.06
C LYS A 491 -40.70 28.72 -45.35
N GLY A 492 -41.36 29.03 -44.23
CA GLY A 492 -41.51 30.20 -43.32
C GLY A 492 -42.81 29.96 -42.51
N SER A 493 -43.09 30.44 -41.30
CA SER A 493 -42.59 31.58 -40.51
C SER A 493 -43.19 31.55 -39.08
N ARG A 494 -42.51 32.12 -38.06
CA ARG A 494 -43.06 32.66 -36.78
C ARG A 494 -43.81 31.66 -35.86
N HIS A 495 -43.89 31.75 -34.53
CA HIS A 495 -43.52 32.71 -33.48
C HIS A 495 -42.93 31.87 -32.28
N GLU A 496 -42.08 32.28 -31.33
CA GLU A 496 -41.39 33.57 -31.06
C GLU A 496 -40.09 33.43 -30.19
N THR A 497 -40.06 34.07 -29.01
CA THR A 497 -39.00 34.48 -28.06
C THR A 497 -38.89 33.63 -26.77
N LEU A 498 -37.88 33.75 -25.87
CA LEU A 498 -36.50 34.31 -25.84
C LEU A 498 -35.95 34.12 -24.39
N ALA A 499 -34.63 33.94 -24.21
CA ALA A 499 -33.85 34.23 -22.99
C ALA A 499 -34.15 33.45 -21.68
N GLU A 500 -33.25 33.32 -20.70
CA GLU A 500 -31.76 33.41 -20.58
C GLU A 500 -31.41 32.62 -19.29
N ARG A 501 -30.38 31.77 -19.25
CA ARG A 501 -29.02 32.10 -18.75
C ARG A 501 -28.98 33.09 -17.57
N ILE A 502 -28.52 32.61 -16.41
CA ILE A 502 -27.09 32.65 -16.04
C ILE A 502 -26.71 31.25 -15.57
#